data_AF-A0A2N1PYM9-F1
#
_entry.id   AF-A0A2N1PYM9-F1
#
_cell.length_a   1.000
_cell.length_b   1.000
_cell.length_c   1.000
_cell.angle_alpha   90.00
_cell.angle_beta   90.00
_cell.angle_gamma   90.00
#
_symmetry.space_group_name_H-M   'P 1'
#
loop_
_entity.id
_entity.type
_entity.pdbx_description
1 polymer ?
#
loop_
_entity_poly.entity_id
_entity_poly.type
_entity_poly.pdbx_seq_one_letter_code
_entity_poly.pdbx_strand_id
1 'polypeptide(L)'
;TKVLPAFRPDKAINIELTWFQEWILKLSKVVGYPLSSLDALKKALEERIHYFHLHGSRLSDHALDEVMYEKATHEEVALIYEKALNLEVLSEKEVRQYKGHMLVFLGRAYHKLGWVQQYHIGALRNLSERQLKNLGPDTGFDAINDGLVAKPLAHLLDALDQTNELPKTILYTLNPRDFEVAITIMQAFQGGGTPGKIQFGSAWWFLDTIDGMTKQIKALANNGLIAKFVGMLTDSRSFLSYPRHEYFRRLLCNIIGQEVELGLYPNDINYLGSLIKDISYDNAIRYFNF
;
A
#
# COMPACT_ATOMS: atom_id res chain seq x y z
N THR A 1 -5.43 23.14 -8.73
CA THR A 1 -5.45 21.72 -8.31
C THR A 1 -4.53 20.92 -9.21
N LYS A 2 -3.68 20.05 -8.66
CA LYS A 2 -2.88 19.09 -9.44
C LYS A 2 -3.62 17.76 -9.48
N VAL A 3 -3.63 17.08 -10.63
CA VAL A 3 -4.14 15.70 -10.77
C VAL A 3 -2.97 14.86 -11.27
N LEU A 4 -2.50 13.95 -10.42
CA LEU A 4 -1.27 13.18 -10.65
C LEU A 4 -1.58 11.69 -10.68
N PRO A 5 -0.88 10.90 -11.52
CA PRO A 5 -1.06 9.46 -11.55
C PRO A 5 -0.40 8.78 -10.34
N ALA A 6 -0.90 7.59 -10.02
CA ALA A 6 -0.33 6.64 -9.07
C ALA A 6 -0.03 5.32 -9.82
N PHE A 7 1.07 4.66 -9.51
CA PHE A 7 1.46 3.41 -10.19
C PHE A 7 0.94 2.18 -9.45
N ARG A 8 0.00 1.43 -10.04
CA ARG A 8 -0.59 0.23 -9.43
C ARG A 8 -0.40 -1.02 -10.31
N PRO A 9 0.67 -1.81 -10.09
CA PRO A 9 1.04 -2.92 -10.96
C PRO A 9 0.47 -4.28 -10.52
N ASP A 10 -0.70 -4.34 -9.88
CA ASP A 10 -1.28 -5.59 -9.35
C ASP A 10 -1.37 -6.71 -10.41
N LYS A 11 -1.68 -6.36 -11.67
CA LYS A 11 -1.73 -7.32 -12.79
C LYS A 11 -0.38 -7.91 -13.17
N ALA A 12 0.73 -7.25 -12.81
CA ALA A 12 2.09 -7.76 -12.99
C ALA A 12 2.51 -8.73 -11.87
N ILE A 13 1.88 -8.59 -10.70
CA ILE A 13 2.25 -9.28 -9.47
C ILE A 13 1.44 -10.57 -9.32
N ASN A 14 0.13 -10.53 -9.59
CA ASN A 14 -0.75 -11.68 -9.46
C ASN A 14 -0.67 -12.61 -10.68
N ILE A 15 0.46 -13.30 -10.78
CA ILE A 15 0.84 -14.20 -11.87
C ILE A 15 -0.10 -15.40 -12.04
N GLU A 16 -0.72 -15.82 -10.94
CA GLU A 16 -1.63 -16.97 -10.88
C GLU A 16 -3.01 -16.67 -11.46
N LEU A 17 -3.32 -15.40 -11.72
CA LEU A 17 -4.65 -14.99 -12.14
C LEU A 17 -4.79 -15.01 -13.66
N THR A 18 -5.98 -15.37 -14.13
CA THR A 18 -6.27 -15.67 -15.54
C THR A 18 -6.00 -14.51 -16.50
N TRP A 19 -5.95 -13.28 -15.99
CA TRP A 19 -5.64 -12.09 -16.80
C TRP A 19 -4.15 -11.89 -17.09
N PHE A 20 -3.25 -12.62 -16.42
CA PHE A 20 -1.81 -12.33 -16.46
C PHE A 20 -1.26 -12.34 -17.90
N GLN A 21 -1.51 -13.39 -18.67
CA GLN A 21 -1.01 -13.53 -20.03
C GLN A 21 -1.56 -12.44 -20.97
N GLU A 22 -2.86 -12.16 -20.90
CA GLU A 22 -3.48 -11.08 -21.70
C GLU A 22 -2.88 -9.71 -21.32
N TRP A 23 -2.61 -9.49 -20.04
CA TRP A 23 -1.98 -8.28 -19.56
C TRP A 23 -0.53 -8.15 -20.03
N ILE A 24 0.26 -9.24 -20.04
CA ILE A 24 1.61 -9.27 -20.60
C ILE A 24 1.61 -8.87 -22.08
N LEU A 25 0.65 -9.38 -22.87
CA LEU A 25 0.50 -8.98 -24.28
C LEU A 25 0.17 -7.49 -24.44
N LYS A 26 -0.65 -6.93 -23.56
CA LYS A 26 -0.95 -5.48 -23.55
C LYS A 26 0.29 -4.67 -23.19
N LEU A 27 1.04 -5.07 -22.16
CA LEU A 27 2.27 -4.37 -21.76
C LEU A 27 3.33 -4.45 -22.87
N SER A 28 3.53 -5.62 -23.49
CA SER A 28 4.42 -5.82 -24.63
C SER A 28 4.15 -4.82 -25.76
N LYS A 29 2.86 -4.61 -26.11
CA LYS A 29 2.47 -3.59 -27.10
C LYS A 29 2.79 -2.16 -26.64
N VAL A 30 2.67 -1.87 -25.35
CA VAL A 30 2.98 -0.54 -24.78
C VAL A 30 4.48 -0.23 -24.80
N VAL A 31 5.34 -1.22 -24.53
CA VAL A 31 6.80 -1.03 -24.53
C VAL A 31 7.45 -1.32 -25.89
N GLY A 32 6.73 -1.96 -26.81
CA GLY A 32 7.18 -2.19 -28.19
C GLY A 32 8.14 -3.36 -28.37
N TYR A 33 8.23 -4.28 -27.40
CA TYR A 33 9.10 -5.47 -27.47
C TYR A 33 8.50 -6.65 -26.70
N PRO A 34 8.84 -7.90 -27.08
CA PRO A 34 8.31 -9.10 -26.42
C PRO A 34 8.79 -9.22 -24.98
N LEU A 35 7.90 -9.69 -24.10
CA LEU A 35 8.19 -9.94 -22.69
C LEU A 35 8.42 -11.43 -22.45
N SER A 36 9.31 -12.05 -23.23
CA SER A 36 9.55 -13.49 -23.20
C SER A 36 10.43 -13.97 -22.03
N SER A 37 10.94 -13.05 -21.20
CA SER A 37 11.74 -13.38 -20.01
C SER A 37 11.38 -12.48 -18.83
N LEU A 38 11.73 -12.93 -17.62
CA LEU A 38 11.55 -12.15 -16.40
C LEU A 38 12.28 -10.81 -16.47
N ASP A 39 13.49 -10.78 -17.05
CA ASP A 39 14.25 -9.55 -17.26
C ASP A 39 13.55 -8.57 -18.21
N ALA A 40 12.94 -9.07 -19.29
CA ALA A 40 12.18 -8.23 -20.21
C ALA A 40 10.96 -7.60 -19.51
N LEU A 41 10.27 -8.36 -18.66
CA LEU A 41 9.17 -7.85 -17.83
C LEU A 41 9.66 -6.79 -16.84
N LYS A 42 10.75 -7.06 -16.10
CA LYS A 42 11.33 -6.11 -15.14
C LYS A 42 11.75 -4.81 -15.83
N LYS A 43 12.47 -4.90 -16.95
CA LYS A 43 12.82 -3.74 -17.77
C LYS A 43 11.57 -2.95 -18.20
N ALA A 44 10.53 -3.65 -18.66
CA ALA A 44 9.29 -3.00 -19.07
C ALA A 44 8.64 -2.24 -17.91
N LEU A 45 8.58 -2.84 -16.71
CA LEU A 45 8.05 -2.20 -15.52
C LEU A 45 8.88 -0.98 -15.10
N GLU A 46 10.21 -1.06 -15.13
CA GLU A 46 11.09 0.08 -14.88
C GLU A 46 10.82 1.23 -15.87
N GLU A 47 10.73 0.95 -17.17
CA GLU A 47 10.37 1.95 -18.18
C GLU A 47 9.00 2.58 -17.90
N ARG A 48 8.01 1.78 -17.47
CA ARG A 48 6.69 2.30 -17.08
C ARG A 48 6.75 3.14 -15.81
N ILE A 49 7.53 2.76 -14.81
CA ILE A 49 7.75 3.57 -13.60
C ILE A 49 8.37 4.92 -13.97
N HIS A 50 9.39 4.93 -14.82
CA HIS A 50 9.99 6.16 -15.34
C HIS A 50 8.98 7.03 -16.11
N TYR A 51 8.18 6.42 -16.98
CA TYR A 51 7.09 7.13 -17.67
C TYR A 51 6.14 7.79 -16.67
N PHE A 52 5.69 7.08 -15.64
CA PHE A 52 4.81 7.63 -14.60
C PHE A 52 5.50 8.75 -13.81
N HIS A 53 6.80 8.62 -13.54
CA HIS A 53 7.61 9.64 -12.85
C HIS A 53 7.64 10.95 -13.65
N LEU A 54 7.84 10.87 -14.97
CA LEU A 54 7.83 12.02 -15.88
C LEU A 54 6.45 12.70 -15.94
N HIS A 55 5.37 11.95 -15.68
CA HIS A 55 4.00 12.47 -15.59
C HIS A 55 3.59 12.88 -14.16
N GLY A 56 4.57 13.04 -13.27
CA GLY A 56 4.37 13.58 -11.92
C GLY A 56 3.96 12.56 -10.86
N SER A 57 3.92 11.25 -11.17
CA SER A 57 3.74 10.22 -10.13
C SER A 57 4.89 10.27 -9.12
N ARG A 58 4.54 10.18 -7.84
CA ARG A 58 5.49 10.08 -6.72
C ARG A 58 5.15 8.92 -5.79
N LEU A 59 4.21 8.07 -6.19
CA LEU A 59 3.77 6.96 -5.36
C LEU A 59 3.34 5.75 -6.19
N SER A 60 3.42 4.59 -5.55
CA SER A 60 2.82 3.34 -5.99
C SER A 60 1.74 2.88 -5.02
N ASP A 61 0.91 1.97 -5.49
CA ASP A 61 -0.10 1.28 -4.70
C ASP A 61 -0.14 -0.20 -5.07
N HIS A 62 -0.34 -1.06 -4.08
CA HIS A 62 -0.42 -2.50 -4.26
C HIS A 62 -1.54 -3.07 -3.38
N ALA A 63 -2.46 -3.80 -3.99
CA ALA A 63 -3.41 -4.62 -3.25
C ALA A 63 -2.79 -5.97 -2.92
N LEU A 64 -2.62 -6.24 -1.63
CA LEU A 64 -2.12 -7.49 -1.09
C LEU A 64 -3.27 -8.19 -0.35
N ASP A 65 -4.12 -8.91 -1.07
CA ASP A 65 -5.21 -9.70 -0.49
C ASP A 65 -4.68 -10.65 0.61
N GLU A 66 -3.49 -11.20 0.37
CA GLU A 66 -2.58 -11.77 1.38
C GLU A 66 -1.17 -11.23 1.16
N VAL A 67 -0.41 -11.06 2.25
CA VAL A 67 1.02 -10.75 2.15
C VAL A 67 1.77 -12.04 1.83
N MET A 68 2.23 -12.16 0.59
CA MET A 68 2.94 -13.33 0.10
C MET A 68 4.42 -13.01 -0.13
N TYR A 69 5.29 -13.69 0.61
CA TYR A 69 6.74 -13.58 0.46
C TYR A 69 7.40 -14.93 0.76
N GLU A 70 8.25 -15.38 -0.16
CA GLU A 70 9.19 -16.48 0.00
C GLU A 70 10.49 -16.08 -0.68
N LYS A 71 11.64 -16.30 -0.04
CA LYS A 71 12.94 -15.97 -0.65
C LYS A 71 13.18 -16.90 -1.85
N ALA A 72 13.60 -16.32 -2.97
CA ALA A 72 13.96 -17.06 -4.17
C ALA A 72 15.11 -16.37 -4.92
N THR A 73 15.85 -17.12 -5.71
CA THR A 73 16.85 -16.56 -6.63
C THR A 73 16.19 -16.00 -7.88
N HIS A 74 16.95 -15.25 -8.68
CA HIS A 74 16.44 -14.76 -9.97
C HIS A 74 16.03 -15.92 -10.88
N GLU A 75 16.86 -16.96 -10.94
CA GLU A 75 16.72 -18.12 -11.83
C GLU A 75 15.47 -18.93 -11.48
N GLU A 76 15.21 -19.15 -10.18
CA GLU A 76 13.98 -19.82 -9.72
C GLU A 76 12.74 -19.06 -10.18
N VAL A 77 12.74 -17.73 -10.04
CA VAL A 77 11.59 -16.90 -10.44
C VAL A 77 11.45 -16.77 -11.95
N ALA A 78 12.56 -16.84 -12.70
CA ALA A 78 12.52 -16.87 -14.16
C ALA A 78 11.82 -18.13 -14.67
N LEU A 79 12.10 -19.30 -14.06
CA LEU A 79 11.39 -20.54 -14.38
C LEU A 79 9.89 -20.46 -14.05
N ILE A 80 9.53 -19.84 -12.91
CA ILE A 80 8.12 -19.63 -12.53
C ILE A 80 7.42 -18.72 -13.56
N TYR A 81 8.09 -17.67 -14.03
CA TYR A 81 7.56 -16.80 -15.06
C TYR A 81 7.34 -17.53 -16.39
N GLU A 82 8.28 -18.35 -16.82
CA GLU A 82 8.15 -19.18 -18.03
C GLU A 82 6.95 -20.14 -17.93
N LYS A 83 6.79 -20.83 -16.79
CA LYS A 83 5.63 -21.69 -16.53
C LYS A 83 4.31 -20.93 -16.67
N ALA A 84 4.23 -19.73 -16.11
CA ALA A 84 3.03 -18.90 -16.21
C ALA A 84 2.71 -18.47 -17.64
N LEU A 85 3.74 -18.14 -18.44
CA LEU A 85 3.55 -17.82 -19.86
C LEU A 85 3.04 -19.02 -20.67
N ASN A 86 3.41 -20.23 -20.27
CA ASN A 86 2.96 -21.50 -20.84
C ASN A 86 1.62 -22.00 -20.26
N LEU A 87 0.95 -21.22 -19.40
CA LEU A 87 -0.31 -21.58 -18.72
C LEU A 87 -0.19 -22.85 -17.85
N GLU A 88 1.00 -23.14 -17.35
CA GLU A 88 1.20 -24.20 -16.38
C GLU A 88 0.67 -23.78 -15.00
N VAL A 89 0.18 -24.76 -14.23
CA VAL A 89 -0.30 -24.52 -12.87
C VAL A 89 0.88 -24.25 -11.94
N LEU A 90 0.86 -23.10 -11.26
CA LEU A 90 1.85 -22.74 -10.26
C LEU A 90 1.43 -23.27 -8.88
N SER A 91 2.38 -23.81 -8.14
CA SER A 91 2.20 -24.11 -6.73
C SER A 91 2.13 -22.83 -5.89
N GLU A 92 1.53 -22.92 -4.70
CA GLU A 92 1.45 -21.79 -3.77
C GLU A 92 2.83 -21.23 -3.41
N LYS A 93 3.84 -22.11 -3.27
CA LYS A 93 5.23 -21.71 -3.02
C LYS A 93 5.77 -20.87 -4.17
N GLU A 94 5.58 -21.31 -5.42
CA GLU A 94 6.03 -20.57 -6.61
C GLU A 94 5.36 -19.20 -6.70
N VAL A 95 4.06 -19.12 -6.38
CA VAL A 95 3.34 -17.83 -6.33
C VAL A 95 3.94 -16.92 -5.25
N ARG A 96 4.22 -17.43 -4.04
CA ARG A 96 4.88 -16.66 -2.97
C ARG A 96 6.28 -16.18 -3.37
N GLN A 97 7.06 -17.01 -4.06
CA GLN A 97 8.39 -16.67 -4.56
C GLN A 97 8.33 -15.57 -5.63
N TYR A 98 7.46 -15.71 -6.63
CA TYR A 98 7.30 -14.71 -7.68
C TYR A 98 6.81 -13.37 -7.12
N LYS A 99 5.74 -13.38 -6.31
CA LYS A 99 5.18 -12.14 -5.71
C LYS A 99 6.20 -11.43 -4.84
N GLY A 100 6.87 -12.15 -3.94
CA GLY A 100 7.92 -11.60 -3.08
C GLY A 100 9.06 -10.96 -3.89
N HIS A 101 9.55 -11.66 -4.91
CA HIS A 101 10.64 -11.16 -5.77
C HIS A 101 10.24 -9.92 -6.56
N MET A 102 9.03 -9.89 -7.11
CA MET A 102 8.53 -8.73 -7.86
C MET A 102 8.27 -7.52 -6.97
N LEU A 103 7.73 -7.72 -5.77
CA LEU A 103 7.54 -6.64 -4.79
C LEU A 103 8.88 -6.05 -4.33
N VAL A 104 9.90 -6.88 -4.07
CA VAL A 104 11.26 -6.39 -3.74
C VAL A 104 11.88 -5.64 -4.91
N PHE A 105 11.78 -6.17 -6.13
CA PHE A 105 12.25 -5.47 -7.33
C PHE A 105 11.60 -4.09 -7.49
N LEU A 106 10.27 -4.02 -7.36
CA LEU A 106 9.51 -2.78 -7.47
C LEU A 106 9.87 -1.80 -6.34
N GLY A 107 9.96 -2.28 -5.09
CA GLY A 107 10.37 -1.49 -3.93
C GLY A 107 11.72 -0.80 -4.15
N ARG A 108 12.71 -1.52 -4.69
CA ARG A 108 14.01 -0.95 -5.06
C ARG A 108 13.89 0.12 -6.14
N ALA A 109 13.07 -0.12 -7.17
CA ALA A 109 12.82 0.87 -8.22
C ALA A 109 12.17 2.16 -7.65
N TYR A 110 11.21 2.02 -6.73
CA TYR A 110 10.58 3.15 -6.05
C TYR A 110 11.56 3.91 -5.17
N HIS A 111 12.41 3.21 -4.43
CA HIS A 111 13.45 3.81 -3.59
C HIS A 111 14.41 4.68 -4.40
N LYS A 112 14.91 4.18 -5.53
CA LYS A 112 15.79 4.94 -6.44
C LYS A 112 15.17 6.27 -6.90
N LEU A 113 13.85 6.35 -6.99
CA LEU A 113 13.11 7.54 -7.43
C LEU A 113 12.54 8.38 -6.26
N GLY A 114 12.81 8.00 -5.01
CA GLY A 114 12.26 8.66 -3.82
C GLY A 114 10.73 8.57 -3.68
N TRP A 115 10.13 7.55 -4.31
CA TRP A 115 8.68 7.33 -4.29
C TRP A 115 8.20 6.81 -2.94
N VAL A 116 6.91 7.00 -2.69
CA VAL A 116 6.18 6.33 -1.62
C VAL A 116 5.58 5.04 -2.18
N GLN A 117 5.77 3.91 -1.51
CA GLN A 117 5.01 2.68 -1.80
C GLN A 117 3.85 2.52 -0.81
N GLN A 118 2.71 2.05 -1.28
CA GLN A 118 1.55 1.78 -0.42
C GLN A 118 1.16 0.32 -0.53
N TYR A 119 0.86 -0.31 0.61
CA TYR A 119 0.37 -1.67 0.70
C TYR A 119 -1.02 -1.68 1.34
N HIS A 120 -2.04 -2.02 0.54
CA HIS A 120 -3.41 -2.23 0.98
C HIS A 120 -3.65 -3.72 1.22
N ILE A 121 -3.69 -4.14 2.48
CA ILE A 121 -3.56 -5.52 2.92
C ILE A 121 -4.89 -6.09 3.43
N GLY A 122 -5.23 -7.30 3.01
CA GLY A 122 -6.26 -8.11 3.67
C GLY A 122 -7.68 -7.95 3.13
N ALA A 123 -7.84 -7.73 1.83
CA ALA A 123 -9.14 -7.88 1.17
C ALA A 123 -9.40 -9.35 0.80
N LEU A 124 -10.59 -9.86 1.09
CA LEU A 124 -11.09 -11.13 0.58
C LEU A 124 -12.05 -10.80 -0.56
N ARG A 125 -11.70 -11.15 -1.79
CA ARG A 125 -12.39 -10.64 -2.98
C ARG A 125 -13.32 -11.65 -3.63
N ASN A 126 -14.34 -11.14 -4.29
CA ASN A 126 -15.23 -11.88 -5.18
C ASN A 126 -15.90 -13.11 -4.52
N LEU A 127 -16.37 -12.98 -3.28
CA LEU A 127 -16.94 -14.09 -2.50
C LEU A 127 -18.17 -14.72 -3.18
N SER A 128 -18.95 -13.93 -3.91
CA SER A 128 -20.13 -14.43 -4.62
C SER A 128 -19.79 -14.78 -6.06
N GLU A 129 -19.52 -16.06 -6.35
CA GLU A 129 -19.27 -16.53 -7.72
C GLU A 129 -20.42 -16.20 -8.68
N ARG A 130 -21.67 -16.31 -8.19
CA ARG A 130 -22.87 -15.96 -8.98
C ARG A 130 -22.82 -14.51 -9.44
N GLN A 131 -22.44 -13.60 -8.55
CA GLN A 131 -22.41 -12.17 -8.86
C GLN A 131 -21.15 -11.77 -9.62
N LEU A 132 -20.02 -12.44 -9.38
CA LEU A 132 -18.82 -12.29 -10.20
C LEU A 132 -19.12 -12.59 -11.67
N LYS A 133 -19.86 -13.66 -11.96
CA LYS A 133 -20.28 -14.02 -13.33
C LYS A 133 -21.22 -12.98 -13.96
N ASN A 134 -22.11 -12.39 -13.17
CA ASN A 134 -23.14 -11.47 -13.67
C ASN A 134 -22.66 -10.02 -13.80
N LEU A 135 -21.85 -9.54 -12.86
CA LEU A 135 -21.51 -8.12 -12.67
C LEU A 135 -20.00 -7.86 -12.81
N GLY A 136 -19.16 -8.88 -12.67
CA GLY A 136 -17.71 -8.72 -12.61
C GLY A 136 -17.20 -8.25 -11.22
N PRO A 137 -15.88 -8.03 -11.10
CA PRO A 137 -15.24 -7.61 -9.85
C PRO A 137 -15.62 -6.18 -9.43
N ASP A 138 -15.28 -5.80 -8.20
CA ASP A 138 -15.50 -4.45 -7.64
C ASP A 138 -16.98 -4.01 -7.57
N THR A 139 -17.88 -4.96 -7.35
CA THR A 139 -19.35 -4.76 -7.36
C THR A 139 -20.00 -5.00 -6.00
N GLY A 140 -19.21 -4.93 -4.91
CA GLY A 140 -19.70 -5.00 -3.53
C GLY A 140 -19.76 -6.39 -2.91
N PHE A 141 -19.05 -7.37 -3.49
CA PHE A 141 -18.96 -8.75 -3.01
C PHE A 141 -17.57 -9.12 -2.46
N ASP A 142 -16.91 -8.13 -1.87
CA ASP A 142 -15.61 -8.26 -1.18
C ASP A 142 -15.81 -8.10 0.33
N ALA A 143 -14.91 -8.67 1.13
CA ALA A 143 -14.96 -8.68 2.59
C ALA A 143 -13.56 -8.53 3.21
N ILE A 144 -13.49 -8.56 4.54
CA ILE A 144 -12.24 -8.54 5.30
C ILE A 144 -11.61 -9.93 5.29
N ASN A 145 -10.35 -10.04 4.90
CA ASN A 145 -9.53 -11.25 5.04
C ASN A 145 -8.90 -11.32 6.44
N ASP A 146 -8.69 -12.53 6.93
CA ASP A 146 -8.15 -12.85 8.25
C ASP A 146 -6.90 -13.76 8.17
N GLY A 147 -6.17 -13.72 7.05
CA GLY A 147 -4.80 -14.23 6.95
C GLY A 147 -3.82 -13.49 7.87
N LEU A 148 -2.82 -14.18 8.41
CA LEU A 148 -1.82 -13.60 9.31
C LEU A 148 -0.79 -12.77 8.53
N VAL A 149 -0.59 -11.50 8.93
CA VAL A 149 0.27 -10.55 8.19
C VAL A 149 1.69 -10.43 8.73
N ALA A 150 1.92 -10.73 10.01
CA ALA A 150 3.12 -10.29 10.73
C ALA A 150 4.44 -10.75 10.10
N LYS A 151 4.65 -12.07 10.01
CA LYS A 151 5.88 -12.67 9.47
C LYS A 151 6.13 -12.31 7.99
N PRO A 152 5.18 -12.53 7.07
CA PRO A 152 5.44 -12.25 5.66
C PRO A 152 5.66 -10.76 5.39
N LEU A 153 4.99 -9.86 6.12
CA LEU A 153 5.22 -8.42 6.01
C LEU A 153 6.61 -8.03 6.52
N ALA A 154 7.02 -8.53 7.68
CA ALA A 154 8.35 -8.26 8.23
C ALA A 154 9.46 -8.74 7.28
N HIS A 155 9.34 -9.96 6.72
CA HIS A 155 10.32 -10.46 5.76
C HIS A 155 10.36 -9.65 4.45
N LEU A 156 9.20 -9.21 3.95
CA LEU A 156 9.14 -8.39 2.73
C LEU A 156 9.83 -7.03 2.92
N LEU A 157 9.57 -6.37 4.05
CA LEU A 157 10.20 -5.09 4.37
C LEU A 157 11.71 -5.25 4.62
N ASP A 158 12.10 -6.28 5.36
CA ASP A 158 13.51 -6.60 5.64
C ASP A 158 14.31 -6.91 4.37
N ALA A 159 13.71 -7.59 3.39
CA ALA A 159 14.37 -7.86 2.10
C ALA A 159 14.78 -6.60 1.32
N LEU A 160 14.09 -5.47 1.55
CA LEU A 160 14.44 -4.16 1.03
C LEU A 160 15.38 -3.40 1.96
N ASP A 161 15.19 -3.53 3.28
CA ASP A 161 15.94 -2.78 4.29
C ASP A 161 17.38 -3.31 4.47
N GLN A 162 17.61 -4.61 4.29
CA GLN A 162 18.95 -5.23 4.35
C GLN A 162 19.96 -4.59 3.40
N THR A 163 19.51 -4.00 2.28
CA THR A 163 20.34 -3.28 1.31
C THR A 163 20.17 -1.76 1.40
N ASN A 164 19.48 -1.26 2.43
CA ASN A 164 19.10 0.15 2.61
C ASN A 164 18.29 0.72 1.43
N GLU A 165 17.48 -0.13 0.79
CA GLU A 165 16.67 0.20 -0.38
C GLU A 165 15.15 0.17 -0.09
N LEU A 166 14.75 0.16 1.18
CA LEU A 166 13.34 0.30 1.56
C LEU A 166 12.87 1.74 1.30
N PRO A 167 11.88 1.98 0.41
CA PRO A 167 11.33 3.32 0.18
C PRO A 167 10.46 3.80 1.35
N LYS A 168 10.01 5.05 1.28
CA LYS A 168 8.88 5.51 2.09
C LYS A 168 7.71 4.57 1.88
N THR A 169 7.06 4.10 2.94
CA THR A 169 6.03 3.06 2.85
C THR A 169 4.81 3.44 3.66
N ILE A 170 3.60 3.21 3.14
CA ILE A 170 2.36 3.31 3.92
C ILE A 170 1.68 1.95 3.96
N LEU A 171 1.38 1.47 5.17
CA LEU A 171 0.69 0.21 5.40
C LEU A 171 -0.77 0.49 5.75
N TYR A 172 -1.68 -0.17 5.04
CA TYR A 172 -3.11 -0.19 5.35
C TYR A 172 -3.53 -1.64 5.58
N THR A 173 -4.17 -1.94 6.71
CA THR A 173 -4.75 -3.26 6.98
C THR A 173 -6.26 -3.15 7.03
N LEU A 174 -6.96 -4.03 6.30
CA LEU A 174 -8.43 -4.03 6.26
C LEU A 174 -9.05 -4.71 7.47
N ASN A 175 -8.27 -5.54 8.18
CA ASN A 175 -8.69 -6.17 9.42
C ASN A 175 -8.18 -5.36 10.62
N PRO A 176 -9.07 -4.84 11.50
CA PRO A 176 -8.65 -3.99 12.62
C PRO A 176 -7.84 -4.75 13.68
N ARG A 177 -7.89 -6.09 13.70
CA ARG A 177 -7.05 -6.90 14.61
C ARG A 177 -5.54 -6.75 14.31
N ASP A 178 -5.20 -6.32 13.09
CA ASP A 178 -3.84 -6.25 12.60
C ASP A 178 -3.25 -4.83 12.72
N PHE A 179 -3.98 -3.88 13.33
CA PHE A 179 -3.52 -2.49 13.51
C PHE A 179 -2.21 -2.42 14.30
N GLU A 180 -2.19 -2.94 15.52
CA GLU A 180 -1.00 -2.96 16.37
C GLU A 180 0.13 -3.80 15.75
N VAL A 181 -0.22 -4.88 15.04
CA VAL A 181 0.76 -5.71 14.32
C VAL A 181 1.47 -4.88 13.25
N ALA A 182 0.73 -4.19 12.39
CA ALA A 182 1.29 -3.37 11.32
C ALA A 182 2.08 -2.17 11.87
N ILE A 183 1.59 -1.50 12.93
CA ILE A 183 2.27 -0.35 13.54
C ILE A 183 3.58 -0.77 14.20
N THR A 184 3.60 -1.87 14.95
CA THR A 184 4.84 -2.33 15.61
C THR A 184 5.89 -2.81 14.60
N ILE A 185 5.45 -3.43 13.49
CA ILE A 185 6.33 -3.75 12.35
C ILE A 185 6.86 -2.47 11.69
N MET A 186 5.98 -1.49 11.41
CA MET A 186 6.37 -0.18 10.86
C MET A 186 7.49 0.47 11.69
N GLN A 187 7.39 0.42 13.02
CA GLN A 187 8.38 1.00 13.91
C GLN A 187 9.77 0.35 13.82
N ALA A 188 9.82 -0.95 13.49
CA ALA A 188 11.09 -1.67 13.32
C ALA A 188 11.89 -1.22 12.08
N PHE A 189 11.26 -0.51 11.13
CA PHE A 189 11.88 -0.11 9.86
C PHE A 189 11.92 1.42 9.65
N GLN A 190 11.77 2.20 10.73
CA GLN A 190 12.01 3.65 10.67
C GLN A 190 13.50 3.96 10.47
N GLY A 191 13.83 5.08 9.83
CA GLY A 191 15.23 5.47 9.64
C GLY A 191 15.46 6.43 8.48
N GLY A 192 16.73 6.62 8.10
CA GLY A 192 17.11 7.37 6.91
C GLY A 192 16.80 8.88 6.95
N GLY A 193 16.70 9.47 8.15
CA GLY A 193 16.47 10.91 8.32
C GLY A 193 15.09 11.42 7.87
N THR A 194 14.18 10.52 7.48
CA THR A 194 12.82 10.87 7.03
C THR A 194 11.85 10.73 8.21
N PRO A 195 11.19 11.80 8.67
CA PRO A 195 10.22 11.71 9.76
C PRO A 195 9.05 10.80 9.39
N GLY A 196 8.91 9.67 10.09
CA GLY A 196 7.91 8.66 9.80
C GLY A 196 8.08 8.06 8.41
N LYS A 197 9.28 7.56 8.08
CA LYS A 197 9.60 6.89 6.81
C LYS A 197 8.60 5.80 6.46
N ILE A 198 8.17 5.03 7.46
CA ILE A 198 7.10 4.05 7.33
C ILE A 198 5.89 4.61 8.09
N GLN A 199 4.73 4.61 7.46
CA GLN A 199 3.48 5.15 7.96
C GLN A 199 2.45 4.03 8.11
N PHE A 200 1.57 4.18 9.10
CA PHE A 200 0.34 3.43 9.18
C PHE A 200 -0.78 4.32 8.69
N GLY A 201 -1.42 3.90 7.60
CA GLY A 201 -2.43 4.67 6.90
C GLY A 201 -3.72 4.85 7.70
N SER A 202 -4.56 5.80 7.26
CA SER A 202 -5.90 5.98 7.82
C SER A 202 -6.72 4.69 7.70
N ALA A 203 -7.77 4.57 8.52
CA ALA A 203 -8.66 3.42 8.49
C ALA A 203 -9.25 3.23 7.08
N TRP A 204 -9.08 2.03 6.52
CA TRP A 204 -9.30 1.78 5.11
C TRP A 204 -10.67 1.14 4.85
N TRP A 205 -11.35 1.59 3.79
CA TRP A 205 -12.55 1.00 3.20
C TRP A 205 -13.68 0.75 4.22
N PHE A 206 -13.91 -0.50 4.67
CA PHE A 206 -14.95 -0.82 5.65
C PHE A 206 -14.71 -0.10 7.00
N LEU A 207 -13.46 0.24 7.29
CA LEU A 207 -13.04 0.89 8.52
C LEU A 207 -13.03 2.42 8.42
N ASP A 208 -13.26 3.01 7.23
CA ASP A 208 -13.40 4.48 7.06
C ASP A 208 -14.77 4.96 7.59
N THR A 209 -14.91 4.87 8.92
CA THR A 209 -16.06 5.19 9.75
C THR A 209 -15.55 5.76 11.08
N ILE A 210 -16.41 6.40 11.89
CA ILE A 210 -16.00 6.92 13.21
C ILE A 210 -15.32 5.85 14.07
N ASP A 211 -15.89 4.64 14.18
CA ASP A 211 -15.33 3.59 15.05
C ASP A 211 -13.98 3.07 14.52
N GLY A 212 -13.90 2.77 13.21
CA GLY A 212 -12.67 2.29 12.60
C GLY A 212 -11.54 3.32 12.63
N MET A 213 -11.83 4.59 12.32
CA MET A 213 -10.86 5.68 12.45
C MET A 213 -10.46 5.94 13.90
N THR A 214 -11.40 5.85 14.86
CA THR A 214 -11.06 6.03 16.28
C THR A 214 -10.08 4.94 16.74
N LYS A 215 -10.33 3.68 16.37
CA LYS A 215 -9.42 2.56 16.66
C LYS A 215 -8.05 2.76 16.01
N GLN A 216 -8.02 3.15 14.73
CA GLN A 216 -6.79 3.39 13.99
C GLN A 216 -5.95 4.51 14.60
N ILE A 217 -6.57 5.67 14.90
CA ILE A 217 -5.91 6.83 15.49
C ILE A 217 -5.35 6.48 16.87
N LYS A 218 -6.14 5.79 17.71
CA LYS A 218 -5.68 5.36 19.04
C LYS A 218 -4.52 4.37 18.97
N ALA A 219 -4.60 3.37 18.09
CA ALA A 219 -3.51 2.41 17.90
C ALA A 219 -2.23 3.12 17.46
N LEU A 220 -2.32 4.06 16.51
CA LEU A 220 -1.19 4.86 16.02
C LEU A 220 -0.65 5.82 17.08
N ALA A 221 -1.51 6.45 17.89
CA ALA A 221 -1.09 7.32 18.98
C ALA A 221 -0.35 6.54 20.09
N ASN A 222 -0.75 5.31 20.37
CA ASN A 222 -0.15 4.47 21.40
C ASN A 222 1.19 3.85 20.97
N ASN A 223 1.29 3.40 19.72
CA ASN A 223 2.44 2.60 19.26
C ASN A 223 3.30 3.30 18.19
N GLY A 224 2.95 4.54 17.83
CA GLY A 224 3.66 5.32 16.81
C GLY A 224 3.75 6.81 17.18
N LEU A 225 3.84 7.67 16.16
CA LEU A 225 3.94 9.12 16.34
C LEU A 225 2.80 9.82 15.57
N ILE A 226 1.68 10.05 16.24
CA ILE A 226 0.49 10.67 15.63
C ILE A 226 0.81 12.04 14.99
N ALA A 227 1.75 12.80 15.55
CA ALA A 227 2.19 14.09 15.00
C ALA A 227 2.82 14.01 13.60
N LYS A 228 3.29 12.83 13.19
CA LYS A 228 3.86 12.59 11.86
C LYS A 228 2.92 11.84 10.92
N PHE A 229 1.67 11.60 11.34
CA PHE A 229 0.69 10.92 10.53
C PHE A 229 0.36 11.72 9.27
N VAL A 230 0.45 11.05 8.11
CA VAL A 230 0.13 11.65 6.80
C VAL A 230 -1.36 11.96 6.60
N GLY A 231 -2.23 11.43 7.46
CA GLY A 231 -3.63 11.83 7.52
C GLY A 231 -4.53 11.08 6.53
N MET A 232 -5.57 11.78 6.08
CA MET A 232 -6.72 11.19 5.39
C MET A 232 -6.58 11.19 3.87
N LEU A 233 -7.13 10.16 3.23
CA LEU A 233 -7.43 10.09 1.80
C LEU A 233 -8.86 9.56 1.61
N THR A 234 -9.48 9.84 0.47
CA THR A 234 -10.89 9.42 0.25
C THR A 234 -11.05 7.98 -0.23
N ASP A 235 -10.02 7.43 -0.88
CA ASP A 235 -10.05 6.12 -1.60
C ASP A 235 -11.34 5.90 -2.40
N SER A 236 -11.77 6.95 -3.12
CA SER A 236 -13.09 6.98 -3.75
C SER A 236 -13.03 7.36 -5.22
N ARG A 237 -13.92 6.75 -5.99
CA ARG A 237 -14.26 7.13 -7.36
C ARG A 237 -15.34 8.23 -7.45
N SER A 238 -15.92 8.65 -6.32
CA SER A 238 -16.96 9.68 -6.27
C SER A 238 -16.36 11.06 -6.02
N PHE A 239 -16.71 12.04 -6.85
CA PHE A 239 -16.38 13.45 -6.61
C PHE A 239 -17.07 14.03 -5.36
N LEU A 240 -18.10 13.36 -4.84
CA LEU A 240 -18.78 13.74 -3.60
C LEU A 240 -18.13 13.12 -2.35
N SER A 241 -16.92 12.58 -2.46
CA SER A 241 -16.22 11.92 -1.35
C SER A 241 -15.43 12.86 -0.44
N TYR A 242 -15.17 14.11 -0.86
CA TYR A 242 -14.39 15.07 -0.07
C TYR A 242 -14.94 15.37 1.35
N PRO A 243 -16.25 15.29 1.63
CA PRO A 243 -16.77 15.34 3.00
C PRO A 243 -16.18 14.27 3.94
N ARG A 244 -15.59 13.17 3.43
CA ARG A 244 -14.80 12.23 4.25
C ARG A 244 -13.62 12.90 4.95
N HIS A 245 -12.99 13.92 4.34
CA HIS A 245 -11.96 14.71 5.01
C HIS A 245 -12.53 15.56 6.15
N GLU A 246 -13.72 16.13 5.98
CA GLU A 246 -14.39 16.86 7.06
C GLU A 246 -14.72 15.92 8.22
N TYR A 247 -15.27 14.75 7.90
CA TYR A 247 -15.61 13.70 8.85
C TYR A 247 -14.37 13.26 9.67
N PHE A 248 -13.26 12.97 8.99
CA PHE A 248 -11.96 12.68 9.63
C PHE A 248 -11.47 13.83 10.51
N ARG A 249 -11.47 15.07 10.01
CA ARG A 249 -10.94 16.24 10.74
C ARG A 249 -11.74 16.53 12.02
N ARG A 250 -13.07 16.43 11.95
CA ARG A 250 -13.95 16.58 13.12
C ARG A 250 -13.64 15.53 14.18
N LEU A 251 -13.48 14.27 13.76
CA LEU A 251 -13.13 13.18 14.67
C LEU A 251 -11.75 13.39 15.30
N LEU A 252 -10.73 13.74 14.50
CA LEU A 252 -9.37 14.00 14.98
C LEU A 252 -9.36 15.13 16.03
N CYS A 253 -9.99 16.27 15.73
CA CYS A 253 -10.11 17.38 16.68
C CYS A 253 -10.82 16.97 17.96
N ASN A 254 -11.89 16.16 17.86
CA ASN A 254 -12.62 15.66 19.02
C ASN A 254 -11.76 14.73 19.89
N ILE A 255 -11.03 13.78 19.28
CA ILE A 255 -10.13 12.87 20.01
C ILE A 255 -9.07 13.68 20.76
N ILE A 256 -8.37 14.58 20.07
CA ILE A 256 -7.33 15.40 20.70
C ILE A 256 -7.91 16.32 21.78
N GLY A 257 -9.06 16.95 21.53
CA GLY A 257 -9.75 17.80 22.51
C GLY A 257 -10.13 17.04 23.78
N GLN A 258 -10.60 15.80 23.66
CA GLN A 258 -10.92 14.96 24.81
C GLN A 258 -9.67 14.63 25.66
N GLU A 259 -8.53 14.31 25.03
CA GLU A 259 -7.28 14.07 25.77
C GLU A 259 -6.83 15.33 26.54
N VAL A 260 -7.06 16.52 25.97
CA VAL A 260 -6.77 17.80 26.64
C VAL A 260 -7.71 18.05 27.82
N GLU A 261 -9.02 17.85 27.65
CA GLU A 261 -10.01 18.02 28.72
C GLU A 261 -9.78 17.05 29.90
N LEU A 262 -9.29 15.85 29.62
CA LEU A 262 -8.90 14.86 30.63
C LEU A 262 -7.56 15.18 31.32
N GLY A 263 -6.82 16.20 30.86
CA GLY A 263 -5.50 16.53 31.37
C GLY A 263 -4.39 15.54 30.97
N LEU A 264 -4.64 14.70 29.97
CA LEU A 264 -3.68 13.73 29.42
C LEU A 264 -2.80 14.34 28.33
N TYR A 265 -3.20 15.48 27.77
CA TYR A 265 -2.46 16.22 26.75
C TYR A 265 -2.43 17.73 27.05
N PRO A 266 -1.31 18.44 26.78
CA PRO A 266 -1.20 19.84 27.15
C PRO A 266 -2.18 20.72 26.39
N ASN A 267 -2.82 21.66 27.10
CA ASN A 267 -3.67 22.69 26.52
C ASN A 267 -2.84 23.87 25.96
N ASP A 268 -2.04 23.59 24.92
CA ASP A 268 -1.31 24.61 24.15
C ASP A 268 -1.95 24.75 22.77
N ILE A 269 -2.81 25.75 22.60
CA ILE A 269 -3.58 25.97 21.36
C ILE A 269 -2.68 26.21 20.14
N ASN A 270 -1.50 26.81 20.31
CA ASN A 270 -0.60 27.05 19.18
C ASN A 270 0.00 25.73 18.70
N TYR A 271 0.47 24.91 19.63
CA TYR A 271 0.98 23.57 19.31
C TYR A 271 -0.11 22.67 18.73
N LEU A 272 -1.29 22.61 19.36
CA LEU A 272 -2.42 21.79 18.90
C LEU A 272 -2.91 22.23 17.52
N GLY A 273 -2.98 23.53 17.26
CA GLY A 273 -3.32 24.06 15.94
C GLY A 273 -2.34 23.60 14.87
N SER A 274 -1.03 23.63 15.15
CA SER A 274 0.00 23.10 14.24
C SER A 274 -0.14 21.60 14.02
N LEU A 275 -0.36 20.83 15.09
CA LEU A 275 -0.55 19.37 15.03
C LEU A 275 -1.72 18.99 14.10
N ILE A 276 -2.89 19.62 14.31
CA ILE A 276 -4.09 19.35 13.51
C ILE A 276 -3.87 19.77 12.05
N LYS A 277 -3.22 20.91 11.81
CA LYS A 277 -2.89 21.37 10.45
C LYS A 277 -1.92 20.41 9.74
N ASP A 278 -0.90 19.94 10.45
CA ASP A 278 0.09 19.01 9.92
C ASP A 278 -0.58 17.70 9.47
N ILE A 279 -1.39 17.08 10.33
CA ILE A 279 -2.11 15.84 9.99
C ILE A 279 -3.16 16.08 8.90
N SER A 280 -3.78 17.26 8.86
CA SER A 280 -4.82 17.58 7.88
C SER A 280 -4.30 17.91 6.48
N TYR A 281 -3.01 18.24 6.35
CA TYR A 281 -2.42 18.73 5.10
C TYR A 281 -0.89 18.65 5.04
N ASP A 282 -0.17 19.37 5.92
CA ASP A 282 1.25 19.65 5.68
C ASP A 282 2.15 18.39 5.75
N ASN A 283 1.80 17.38 6.56
CA ASN A 283 2.52 16.10 6.62
C ASN A 283 2.47 15.38 5.27
N ALA A 284 1.30 15.27 4.64
CA ALA A 284 1.16 14.62 3.34
C ALA A 284 1.98 15.35 2.27
N ILE A 285 1.91 16.69 2.22
CA ILE A 285 2.69 17.48 1.26
C ILE A 285 4.19 17.20 1.38
N ARG A 286 4.73 17.23 2.61
CA ARG A 286 6.15 16.91 2.88
C ARG A 286 6.49 15.46 2.57
N TYR A 287 5.62 14.52 2.93
CA TYR A 287 5.89 13.09 2.78
C TYR A 287 5.91 12.65 1.31
N PHE A 288 5.01 13.17 0.49
CA PHE A 288 4.91 12.82 -0.93
C PHE A 288 5.75 13.72 -1.85
N ASN A 289 6.30 14.83 -1.36
CA ASN A 289 7.03 15.85 -2.14
C ASN A 289 6.16 16.45 -3.28
N PHE A 290 4.94 16.89 -2.95
CA PHE A 290 3.99 17.50 -3.92
C PHE A 290 4.11 19.02 -4.07
#